data_AF-A0A7K0PZL0-F1
#
_entry.id   AF-A0A7K0PZL0-F1
#
_cell.length_a   1.000
_cell.length_b   1.000
_cell.length_c   1.000
_cell.angle_alpha   90.00
_cell.angle_beta   90.00
_cell.angle_gamma   90.00
#
_symmetry.space_group_name_H-M   'P 1'
#
loop_
_entity.id
_entity.type
_entity.pdbx_description
1 polymer ?
#
loop_
_entity_poly.entity_id
_entity_poly.type
_entity_poly.pdbx_seq_one_letter_code
_entity_poly.pdbx_strand_id
1 'polypeptide(L)'
;MPTFAGSATRPDVLLVALLALAFVVTEVSSMDVEFRRQTYVFSPVEFPLVIGLVEVGGLWTAVARVLALAVVVLRQPYARPKSAFNLALAVVEVAVASAVVQALSVSSVASPVTWAVLVLAVMTVGVVDVLMVGAAIALVEGRPPNSFWVGALAPSLVVGPLCVAIAVVALLVTDEHPSAWFLLGPVLAGVLLVFRQSATAVRERRSVQSVHDFARRVEAVGPDEDGTRELVRAVRELLNADRVALWLPPYLDEGPRLVVDRAGDEGDWYAGPSDPDDLVRRLAVDQDNGGPVLLRAAKANAEEREALQRRAAQEVLGAPIVTAAGEYGYLEVCD
;
A
#
# COMPACT_ATOMS: atom_id res chain seq x y z
N MET A 1 28.55 15.39 23.57
CA MET A 1 27.43 16.27 23.16
C MET A 1 27.35 16.28 21.65
N PRO A 2 26.32 15.68 21.05
CA PRO A 2 26.18 15.64 19.60
C PRO A 2 25.88 17.07 19.14
N THR A 3 26.82 17.65 18.41
CA THR A 3 26.59 18.87 17.63
C THR A 3 26.15 18.43 16.25
N PHE A 4 25.16 19.10 15.67
CA PHE A 4 24.66 18.73 14.34
C PHE A 4 25.81 18.68 13.35
N ALA A 5 25.99 17.54 12.70
CA ALA A 5 27.03 17.39 11.68
C ALA A 5 26.78 18.40 10.55
N GLY A 6 27.71 19.35 10.38
CA GLY A 6 27.71 20.27 9.25
C GLY A 6 27.83 19.49 7.93
N SER A 7 27.35 20.07 6.83
CA SER A 7 27.24 19.44 5.49
C SER A 7 28.55 18.89 4.89
N ALA A 8 29.70 19.07 5.53
CA ALA A 8 31.04 18.79 4.99
C ALA A 8 31.95 17.90 5.87
N THR A 9 31.47 17.30 6.96
CA THR A 9 32.27 16.30 7.70
C THR A 9 32.28 14.97 6.94
N ARG A 10 33.45 14.31 6.84
CA ARG A 10 33.52 12.93 6.34
C ARG A 10 32.80 12.04 7.37
N PRO A 11 31.66 11.44 7.02
CA PRO A 11 30.92 10.63 7.97
C PRO A 11 31.66 9.32 8.20
N ASP A 12 31.41 8.71 9.36
CA ASP A 12 31.76 7.31 9.56
C ASP A 12 30.92 6.45 8.60
N VAL A 13 31.59 5.76 7.67
CA VAL A 13 30.95 4.90 6.67
C VAL A 13 30.14 3.79 7.35
N LEU A 14 30.59 3.30 8.50
CA LEU A 14 29.88 2.30 9.28
C LEU A 14 28.52 2.85 9.76
N LEU A 15 28.50 4.09 10.23
CA LEU A 15 27.29 4.74 10.72
C LEU A 15 26.28 5.00 9.60
N VAL A 16 26.75 5.45 8.43
CA VAL A 16 25.91 5.58 7.23
C VAL A 16 25.31 4.23 6.81
N ALA A 17 26.10 3.16 6.86
CA ALA A 17 25.63 1.82 6.50
C ALA A 17 24.59 1.28 7.50
N LEU A 18 24.82 1.48 8.80
CA LEU A 18 23.85 1.12 9.85
C LEU A 18 22.55 1.94 9.72
N LEU A 19 22.67 3.22 9.40
CA LEU A 19 21.53 4.09 9.14
C LEU A 19 20.73 3.63 7.91
N ALA A 20 21.41 3.29 6.81
CA ALA A 20 20.77 2.72 5.62
C ALA A 20 20.06 1.40 5.96
N LEU A 21 20.67 0.52 6.75
CA LEU A 21 20.04 -0.71 7.22
C LEU A 21 18.80 -0.42 8.07
N ALA A 22 18.87 0.55 8.99
CA ALA A 22 17.73 0.97 9.79
C ALA A 22 16.58 1.45 8.88
N PHE A 23 16.87 2.28 7.88
CA PHE A 23 15.87 2.68 6.88
C PHE A 23 15.27 1.48 6.14
N VAL A 24 16.07 0.50 5.70
CA VAL A 24 15.52 -0.72 5.06
C VAL A 24 14.58 -1.46 6.01
N VAL A 25 14.97 -1.62 7.28
CA VAL A 25 14.16 -2.32 8.28
C VAL A 25 12.84 -1.59 8.53
N THR A 26 12.88 -0.26 8.70
CA THR A 26 11.66 0.54 8.92
C THR A 26 10.77 0.53 7.69
N GLU A 27 11.34 0.62 6.49
CA GLU A 27 10.58 0.63 5.22
C GLU A 27 9.86 -0.70 4.97
N VAL A 28 10.54 -1.83 5.22
CA VAL A 28 9.93 -3.17 5.09
C VAL A 28 8.88 -3.43 6.19
N SER A 29 8.97 -2.71 7.31
CA SER A 29 8.07 -2.87 8.46
C SER A 29 6.88 -1.91 8.42
N SER A 30 6.68 -1.15 7.34
CA SER A 30 5.50 -0.30 7.16
C SER A 30 4.22 -1.13 7.32
N MET A 31 3.31 -0.65 8.17
CA MET A 31 2.11 -1.33 8.62
C MET A 31 0.85 -0.62 8.10
N ASP A 32 -0.10 -1.38 7.60
CA ASP A 32 -1.48 -0.92 7.44
C ASP A 32 -2.26 -1.34 8.70
N VAL A 33 -2.80 -0.41 9.49
CA VAL A 33 -3.71 -0.72 10.61
C VAL A 33 -5.09 -0.22 10.27
N GLU A 34 -6.08 -1.09 10.36
CA GLU A 34 -7.46 -0.67 10.24
C GLU A 34 -8.01 -0.25 11.62
N PHE A 35 -8.34 1.02 11.78
CA PHE A 35 -9.01 1.53 12.98
C PHE A 35 -10.33 2.18 12.57
N ARG A 36 -11.45 1.73 13.15
CA ARG A 36 -12.80 2.29 12.89
C ARG A 36 -13.16 2.41 11.39
N ARG A 37 -12.93 1.36 10.59
CA ARG A 37 -13.24 1.29 9.14
C ARG A 37 -12.37 2.17 8.23
N GLN A 38 -11.21 2.62 8.71
CA GLN A 38 -10.22 3.33 7.90
C GLN A 38 -8.87 2.63 8.02
N THR A 39 -8.22 2.40 6.87
CA THR A 39 -6.85 1.88 6.81
C THR A 39 -5.89 3.04 7.00
N TYR A 40 -5.10 2.97 8.07
CA TYR A 40 -4.06 3.93 8.43
C TYR A 40 -2.70 3.30 8.16
N VAL A 41 -1.86 3.95 7.36
CA VAL A 41 -0.50 3.47 7.08
C VAL A 41 0.45 4.09 8.10
N PHE A 42 1.27 3.26 8.74
CA PHE A 42 2.25 3.64 9.74
C PHE A 42 3.62 3.14 9.30
N SER A 43 4.62 4.02 9.26
CA SER A 43 6.01 3.64 9.05
C SER A 43 6.85 4.29 10.15
N PRO A 44 7.73 3.58 10.86
CA PRO A 44 8.60 4.17 11.89
C PRO A 44 9.83 4.85 11.28
N VAL A 45 9.72 5.40 10.07
CA VAL A 45 10.85 5.92 9.28
C VAL A 45 11.39 7.24 9.84
N GLU A 46 10.59 7.92 10.67
CA GLU A 46 10.95 9.16 11.35
C GLU A 46 12.07 8.92 12.38
N PHE A 47 12.13 7.72 12.98
CA PHE A 47 13.18 7.36 13.94
C PHE A 47 14.58 7.40 13.32
N PRO A 48 14.89 6.63 12.24
CA PRO A 48 16.19 6.72 11.60
C PRO A 48 16.42 8.09 10.95
N LEU A 49 15.37 8.79 10.48
CA LEU A 49 15.49 10.15 9.95
C LEU A 49 16.08 11.12 10.99
N VAL A 50 15.55 11.13 12.21
CA VAL A 50 16.03 12.01 13.29
C VAL A 50 17.47 11.67 13.67
N ILE A 51 17.79 10.39 13.83
CA ILE A 51 19.16 9.95 14.14
C ILE A 51 20.12 10.39 13.04
N GLY A 52 19.77 10.16 11.78
CA GLY A 52 20.60 10.56 10.64
C GLY A 52 20.86 12.06 10.60
N LEU A 53 19.82 12.87 10.77
CA LEU A 53 19.92 14.33 10.73
C LEU A 53 20.89 14.86 11.80
N VAL A 54 20.88 14.28 12.98
CA VAL A 54 21.73 14.68 14.11
C VAL A 54 23.17 14.19 13.93
N GLU A 55 23.34 12.89 13.67
CA GLU A 55 24.64 12.22 13.74
C GLU A 55 25.47 12.35 12.46
N VAL A 56 24.82 12.31 11.30
CA VAL A 56 25.49 12.22 10.00
C VAL A 56 25.16 13.39 9.07
N GLY A 57 24.18 14.22 9.45
CA GLY A 57 23.74 15.39 8.72
C GLY A 57 22.79 15.05 7.56
N GLY A 58 22.16 16.09 7.01
CA GLY A 58 21.11 15.95 6.00
C GLY A 58 21.55 15.25 4.72
N LEU A 59 22.75 15.57 4.20
CA LEU A 59 23.25 15.01 2.94
C LEU A 59 23.42 13.48 3.03
N TRP A 60 24.12 13.00 4.06
CA TRP A 60 24.39 11.58 4.22
C TRP A 60 23.16 10.79 4.67
N THR A 61 22.23 11.44 5.37
CA THR A 61 20.91 10.86 5.64
C THR A 61 20.13 10.64 4.35
N ALA A 62 20.18 11.60 3.40
CA ALA A 62 19.53 11.45 2.11
C ALA A 62 20.16 10.30 1.31
N VAL A 63 21.50 10.21 1.30
CA VAL A 63 22.22 9.09 0.66
C VAL A 63 21.81 7.75 1.27
N ALA A 64 21.81 7.63 2.61
CA ALA A 64 21.41 6.41 3.29
C ALA A 64 19.96 6.00 2.98
N ARG A 65 19.03 6.97 2.94
CA ARG A 65 17.62 6.74 2.63
C ARG A 65 17.41 6.31 1.18
N VAL A 66 18.10 6.95 0.22
CA VAL A 66 18.07 6.59 -1.21
C VAL A 66 18.63 5.18 -1.43
N LEU A 67 19.74 4.83 -0.77
CA LEU A 67 20.31 3.48 -0.85
C LEU A 67 19.35 2.43 -0.29
N ALA A 68 18.72 2.71 0.85
CA ALA A 68 17.72 1.83 1.45
C ALA A 68 16.54 1.60 0.51
N LEU A 69 16.01 2.68 -0.08
CA LEU A 69 14.88 2.59 -1.00
C LEU A 69 15.24 1.87 -2.31
N ALA A 70 16.45 2.07 -2.82
CA ALA A 70 16.95 1.33 -3.98
C ALA A 70 16.99 -0.19 -3.73
N VAL A 71 17.42 -0.62 -2.53
CA VAL A 71 17.39 -2.04 -2.13
C VAL A 71 15.95 -2.56 -2.07
N VAL A 72 15.00 -1.77 -1.58
CA VAL A 72 13.58 -2.16 -1.53
C VAL A 72 12.98 -2.26 -2.93
N VAL A 73 13.25 -1.29 -3.81
CA VAL A 73 12.79 -1.28 -5.21
C VAL A 73 13.35 -2.48 -5.99
N LEU A 74 14.61 -2.87 -5.75
CA LEU A 74 15.20 -4.05 -6.38
C LEU A 74 14.51 -5.36 -5.97
N ARG A 75 13.88 -5.41 -4.80
CA ARG A 75 13.18 -6.61 -4.29
C ARG A 75 11.70 -6.63 -4.62
N GLN A 76 11.10 -5.51 -5.01
CA GLN A 76 9.66 -5.40 -5.23
C GLN A 76 9.34 -5.09 -6.71
N PRO A 77 8.37 -5.77 -7.33
CA PRO A 77 8.04 -5.58 -8.75
C PRO A 77 7.19 -4.31 -8.98
N TYR A 78 7.63 -3.16 -8.49
CA TYR A 78 6.91 -1.90 -8.71
C TYR A 78 7.08 -1.40 -10.15
N ALA A 79 6.03 -0.74 -10.67
CA ALA A 79 6.12 -0.02 -11.93
C ALA A 79 7.18 1.11 -11.82
N ARG A 80 8.00 1.27 -12.87
CA ARG A 80 9.10 2.25 -12.91
C ARG A 80 8.69 3.68 -12.48
N PRO A 81 7.53 4.24 -12.88
CA PRO A 81 7.13 5.59 -12.47
C PRO A 81 6.95 5.74 -10.96
N LYS A 82 6.35 4.74 -10.30
CA LYS A 82 6.14 4.73 -8.85
C LYS A 82 7.46 4.67 -8.10
N SER A 83 8.40 3.86 -8.57
CA SER A 83 9.74 3.79 -7.96
C SER A 83 10.50 5.12 -8.05
N ALA A 84 10.40 5.82 -9.19
CA ALA A 84 11.03 7.13 -9.37
C ALA A 84 10.39 8.20 -8.48
N PHE A 85 9.07 8.21 -8.38
CA PHE A 85 8.33 9.11 -7.47
C PHE A 85 8.74 8.89 -6.02
N ASN A 86 8.74 7.65 -5.52
CA ASN A 86 9.11 7.36 -4.14
C ASN A 86 10.56 7.74 -3.84
N LEU A 87 11.48 7.53 -4.79
CA LEU A 87 12.88 7.92 -4.63
C LEU A 87 13.04 9.44 -4.54
N ALA A 88 12.34 10.18 -5.40
CA ALA A 88 12.32 11.64 -5.37
C ALA A 88 11.70 12.16 -4.06
N LEU A 89 10.59 11.57 -3.64
CA LEU A 89 9.90 11.91 -2.39
C LEU A 89 10.81 11.71 -1.18
N ALA A 90 11.52 10.58 -1.09
CA ALA A 90 12.48 10.32 -0.01
C ALA A 90 13.59 11.39 0.09
N VAL A 91 14.06 11.92 -1.05
CA VAL A 91 15.02 13.02 -1.07
C VAL A 91 14.38 14.32 -0.58
N VAL A 92 13.16 14.61 -1.04
CA VAL A 92 12.40 15.80 -0.63
C VAL A 92 12.14 15.79 0.88
N GLU A 93 11.74 14.65 1.45
CA GLU A 93 11.51 14.52 2.90
C GLU A 93 12.75 14.87 3.72
N VAL A 94 13.91 14.31 3.36
CA VAL A 94 15.17 14.61 4.07
C VAL A 94 15.57 16.07 3.87
N ALA A 95 15.36 16.62 2.67
CA ALA A 95 15.65 18.02 2.38
C ALA A 95 14.75 18.97 3.21
N VAL A 96 13.46 18.68 3.31
CA VAL A 96 12.49 19.44 4.12
C VAL A 96 12.86 19.38 5.60
N ALA A 97 13.13 18.19 6.14
CA ALA A 97 13.56 18.06 7.54
C ALA A 97 14.84 18.87 7.80
N SER A 98 15.83 18.74 6.90
CA SER A 98 17.09 19.46 7.00
C SER A 98 16.90 20.96 6.90
N ALA A 99 15.97 21.44 6.07
CA ALA A 99 15.66 22.86 5.92
C ALA A 99 15.03 23.42 7.19
N VAL A 100 14.09 22.71 7.82
CA VAL A 100 13.46 23.12 9.08
C VAL A 100 14.50 23.24 10.19
N VAL A 101 15.35 22.21 10.34
CA VAL A 101 16.41 22.18 11.36
C VAL A 101 17.42 23.32 11.16
N GLN A 102 17.82 23.59 9.92
CA GLN A 102 18.75 24.69 9.60
C GLN A 102 18.10 26.07 9.82
N ALA A 103 16.85 26.26 9.41
CA ALA A 103 16.14 27.53 9.53
C ALA A 103 15.95 27.96 11.00
N LEU A 104 15.71 26.99 11.89
CA LEU A 104 15.47 27.25 13.31
C LEU A 104 16.74 27.22 14.17
N SER A 105 17.91 27.00 13.57
CA SER A 105 19.24 27.16 14.18
C SER A 105 19.36 26.49 15.55
N VAL A 106 19.35 25.15 15.55
CA VAL A 106 19.50 24.34 16.76
C VAL A 106 20.97 24.09 17.11
N SER A 107 21.27 24.09 18.41
CA SER A 107 22.65 24.06 18.94
C SER A 107 23.05 22.73 19.57
N SER A 108 22.20 22.13 20.40
CA SER A 108 22.48 20.86 21.08
C SER A 108 21.23 19.99 21.20
N VAL A 109 21.40 18.68 21.03
CA VAL A 109 20.33 17.69 21.23
C VAL A 109 19.85 17.66 22.69
N ALA A 110 20.63 18.15 23.66
CA ALA A 110 20.19 18.24 25.06
C ALA A 110 19.19 19.38 25.31
N SER A 111 19.03 20.31 24.36
CA SER A 111 18.10 21.43 24.51
C SER A 111 16.65 21.01 24.21
N PRO A 112 15.68 21.32 25.10
CA PRO A 112 14.26 21.10 24.84
C PRO A 112 13.75 21.81 23.58
N VAL A 113 14.36 22.95 23.22
CA VAL A 113 14.05 23.68 21.98
C VAL A 113 14.38 22.82 20.77
N THR A 114 15.50 22.11 20.78
CA THR A 114 15.89 21.19 19.71
C THR A 114 14.87 20.07 19.55
N TRP A 115 14.31 19.55 20.64
CA TRP A 115 13.28 18.49 20.58
C TRP A 115 12.03 19.00 19.87
N ALA A 116 11.58 20.21 20.22
CA ALA A 116 10.43 20.84 19.57
C ALA A 116 10.69 21.08 18.06
N VAL A 117 11.91 21.50 17.69
CA VAL A 117 12.32 21.67 16.30
C VAL A 117 12.34 20.34 15.54
N LEU A 118 12.83 19.26 16.15
CA LEU A 118 12.84 17.93 15.53
C LEU A 118 11.41 17.38 15.34
N VAL A 119 10.53 17.58 16.32
CA VAL A 119 9.09 17.26 16.18
C VAL A 119 8.50 18.05 15.02
N LEU A 120 8.72 19.36 14.97
CA LEU A 120 8.22 20.20 13.89
C LEU A 120 8.76 19.78 12.52
N ALA A 121 10.04 19.42 12.42
CA ALA A 121 10.65 18.94 11.19
C ALA A 121 9.96 17.66 10.70
N VAL A 122 9.75 16.69 11.60
CA VAL A 122 9.05 15.43 11.28
C VAL A 122 7.59 15.66 10.90
N MET A 123 6.87 16.55 11.61
CA MET A 123 5.49 16.90 11.24
C MET A 123 5.41 17.57 9.87
N THR A 124 6.38 18.44 9.56
CA THR A 124 6.44 19.12 8.26
C THR A 124 6.69 18.11 7.14
N VAL A 125 7.58 17.15 7.37
CA VAL A 125 7.80 16.02 6.45
C VAL A 125 6.52 15.24 6.22
N GLY A 126 5.81 14.86 7.29
CA GLY A 126 4.54 14.13 7.16
C GLY A 126 3.49 14.90 6.35
N VAL A 127 3.36 16.22 6.55
CA VAL A 127 2.46 17.05 5.75
C VAL A 127 2.88 17.07 4.28
N VAL A 128 4.17 17.23 3.99
CA VAL A 128 4.70 17.25 2.62
C VAL A 128 4.49 15.90 1.93
N ASP A 129 4.75 14.79 2.62
CA ASP A 129 4.51 13.43 2.13
C ASP A 129 3.05 13.24 1.70
N VAL A 130 2.11 13.53 2.61
CA VAL A 130 0.67 13.40 2.32
C VAL A 130 0.22 14.29 1.16
N LEU A 131 0.75 15.52 1.06
CA LEU A 131 0.45 16.41 -0.05
C LEU A 131 1.01 15.90 -1.39
N MET A 132 2.25 15.42 -1.41
CA MET A 132 2.87 14.90 -2.64
C MET A 132 2.21 13.60 -3.10
N VAL A 133 1.93 12.67 -2.19
CA VAL A 133 1.21 11.43 -2.48
C VAL A 133 -0.21 11.75 -2.95
N GLY A 134 -0.93 12.64 -2.26
CA GLY A 134 -2.27 13.07 -2.65
C GLY A 134 -2.29 13.75 -4.02
N ALA A 135 -1.26 14.54 -4.35
CA ALA A 135 -1.10 15.15 -5.68
C ALA A 135 -0.82 14.10 -6.77
N ALA A 136 0.03 13.10 -6.48
CA ALA A 136 0.31 12.01 -7.39
C ALA A 136 -0.96 11.18 -7.69
N ILE A 137 -1.75 10.86 -6.66
CA ILE A 137 -3.06 10.21 -6.81
C ILE A 137 -3.98 11.10 -7.65
N ALA A 138 -4.06 12.40 -7.34
CA ALA A 138 -4.89 13.35 -8.09
C ALA A 138 -4.57 13.42 -9.59
N LEU A 139 -3.30 13.25 -9.96
CA LEU A 139 -2.83 13.27 -11.35
C LEU A 139 -3.14 11.97 -12.11
N VAL A 140 -3.27 10.84 -11.41
CA VAL A 140 -3.44 9.51 -12.02
C VAL A 140 -4.88 9.04 -11.97
N GLU A 141 -5.52 9.14 -10.80
CA GLU A 141 -6.85 8.57 -10.50
C GLU A 141 -7.92 9.64 -10.27
N GLY A 142 -7.53 10.92 -10.22
CA GLY A 142 -8.43 12.02 -9.88
C GLY A 142 -8.49 12.30 -8.38
N ARG A 143 -9.42 13.19 -7.97
CA ARG A 143 -9.35 13.83 -6.65
C ARG A 143 -9.44 12.80 -5.50
N PRO A 144 -8.46 12.75 -4.57
CA PRO A 144 -8.50 11.81 -3.46
C PRO A 144 -9.66 12.12 -2.51
N PRO A 145 -10.32 11.09 -1.94
CA PRO A 145 -11.45 11.27 -1.04
C PRO A 145 -11.02 11.95 0.27
N ASN A 146 -11.93 12.66 0.94
CA ASN A 146 -11.61 13.35 2.20
C ASN A 146 -11.09 12.41 3.31
N SER A 147 -11.50 11.13 3.27
CA SER A 147 -11.03 10.09 4.17
C SER A 147 -9.54 9.78 4.03
N PHE A 148 -8.95 9.97 2.83
CA PHE A 148 -7.51 9.80 2.62
C PHE A 148 -6.70 10.79 3.47
N TRP A 149 -7.09 12.06 3.46
CA TRP A 149 -6.38 13.11 4.19
C TRP A 149 -6.39 12.89 5.69
N VAL A 150 -7.54 12.53 6.25
CA VAL A 150 -7.67 12.21 7.69
C VAL A 150 -6.92 10.92 8.02
N GLY A 151 -7.03 9.91 7.15
CA GLY A 151 -6.35 8.62 7.25
C GLY A 151 -4.82 8.72 7.19
N ALA A 152 -4.28 9.72 6.50
CA ALA A 152 -2.84 9.88 6.39
C ALA A 152 -2.27 10.80 7.50
N LEU A 153 -2.97 11.90 7.82
CA LEU A 153 -2.47 12.90 8.79
C LEU A 153 -2.63 12.48 10.26
N ALA A 154 -3.74 11.83 10.62
CA ALA A 154 -4.02 11.53 12.02
C ALA A 154 -2.98 10.58 12.67
N PRO A 155 -2.54 9.49 12.01
CA PRO A 155 -1.42 8.66 12.45
C PRO A 155 -0.13 9.44 12.67
N SER A 156 0.23 10.25 11.67
CA SER A 156 1.50 10.96 11.62
C SER A 156 1.63 11.89 12.81
N LEU A 157 0.52 12.55 13.20
CA LEU A 157 0.46 13.47 14.33
C LEU A 157 0.77 12.82 15.69
N VAL A 158 0.52 11.52 15.85
CA VAL A 158 0.76 10.79 17.11
C VAL A 158 2.08 10.02 17.06
N VAL A 159 2.36 9.33 15.95
CA VAL A 159 3.52 8.45 15.84
C VAL A 159 4.80 9.24 15.59
N GLY A 160 4.76 10.29 14.77
CA GLY A 160 5.94 11.10 14.49
C GLY A 160 6.59 11.69 15.74
N PRO A 161 5.85 12.36 16.65
CA PRO A 161 6.42 12.87 17.90
C PRO A 161 6.94 11.76 18.82
N LEU A 162 6.30 10.59 18.82
CA LEU A 162 6.76 9.44 19.60
C LEU A 162 8.09 8.90 19.05
N CYS A 163 8.22 8.77 17.73
CA CYS A 163 9.47 8.37 17.07
C CYS A 163 10.59 9.37 17.34
N VAL A 164 10.29 10.67 17.31
CA VAL A 164 11.24 11.73 17.68
C VAL A 164 11.67 11.59 19.14
N ALA A 165 10.73 11.39 20.07
CA ALA A 165 11.04 11.22 21.48
C ALA A 165 11.96 10.01 21.72
N ILE A 166 11.66 8.87 21.10
CA ILE A 166 12.49 7.67 21.18
C ILE A 166 13.88 7.92 20.59
N ALA A 167 13.97 8.59 19.44
CA ALA A 167 15.25 8.95 18.81
C ALA A 167 16.08 9.89 19.69
N VAL A 168 15.48 10.95 20.24
CA VAL A 168 16.16 11.89 21.15
C VAL A 168 16.64 11.18 22.40
N VAL A 169 15.81 10.34 23.03
CA VAL A 169 16.23 9.55 24.20
C VAL A 169 17.39 8.63 23.86
N ALA A 170 17.34 7.94 22.71
CA ALA A 170 18.43 7.09 22.27
C ALA A 170 19.73 7.90 22.12
N LEU A 171 19.67 9.05 21.42
CA LEU A 171 20.82 9.94 21.19
C LEU A 171 21.44 10.45 22.50
N LEU A 172 20.61 10.93 23.44
CA LEU A 172 21.07 11.45 24.73
C LEU A 172 21.76 10.37 25.57
N VAL A 173 21.16 9.18 25.63
CA VAL A 173 21.70 8.08 26.43
C VAL A 173 23.00 7.54 25.82
N THR A 174 23.10 7.47 24.49
CA THR A 174 24.30 6.96 23.82
C THR A 174 25.46 7.95 23.81
N ASP A 175 25.18 9.26 23.89
CA ASP A 175 26.23 10.30 24.01
C ASP A 175 26.96 10.20 25.35
N GLU A 176 26.25 9.93 26.45
CA GLU A 176 26.86 9.76 27.77
C GLU A 176 27.46 8.36 27.98
N HIS A 177 26.79 7.33 27.46
CA HIS A 177 27.19 5.93 27.66
C HIS A 177 27.13 5.15 26.35
N PRO A 178 28.26 4.99 25.62
CA PRO A 178 28.29 4.22 24.37
C PRO A 178 27.84 2.76 24.52
N SER A 179 28.04 2.17 25.69
CA SER A 179 27.58 0.81 26.03
C SER A 179 26.05 0.70 26.16
N ALA A 180 25.31 1.81 26.19
CA ALA A 180 23.86 1.79 26.27
C ALA A 180 23.19 1.13 25.05
N TRP A 181 23.89 1.03 23.92
CA TRP A 181 23.42 0.25 22.77
C TRP A 181 23.09 -1.21 23.10
N PHE A 182 23.77 -1.82 24.09
CA PHE A 182 23.45 -3.18 24.53
C PHE A 182 22.07 -3.29 25.20
N LEU A 183 21.55 -2.20 25.76
CA LEU A 183 20.23 -2.13 26.38
C LEU A 183 19.17 -1.58 25.42
N LEU A 184 19.52 -0.52 24.69
CA LEU A 184 18.65 0.12 23.71
C LEU A 184 18.37 -0.78 22.50
N GLY A 185 19.38 -1.51 22.02
CA GLY A 185 19.25 -2.40 20.86
C GLY A 185 18.12 -3.42 21.00
N PRO A 186 18.07 -4.22 22.08
CA PRO A 186 16.97 -5.14 22.34
C PRO A 186 15.62 -4.46 22.49
N VAL A 187 15.54 -3.28 23.12
CA VAL A 187 14.28 -2.52 23.26
C VAL A 187 13.78 -2.04 21.91
N LEU A 188 14.65 -1.43 21.09
CA LEU A 188 14.35 -1.00 19.73
C LEU A 188 13.95 -2.19 18.84
N ALA A 189 14.67 -3.30 18.94
CA ALA A 189 14.32 -4.53 18.23
C ALA A 189 12.96 -5.08 18.69
N GLY A 190 12.68 -5.07 19.99
CA GLY A 190 11.39 -5.47 20.54
C GLY A 190 10.24 -4.59 20.05
N VAL A 191 10.42 -3.28 20.07
CA VAL A 191 9.45 -2.31 19.50
C VAL A 191 9.23 -2.59 18.02
N LEU A 192 10.30 -2.72 17.23
CA LEU A 192 10.21 -3.07 15.80
C LEU A 192 9.53 -4.43 15.57
N LEU A 193 9.77 -5.42 16.42
CA LEU A 193 9.14 -6.74 16.35
C LEU A 193 7.65 -6.66 16.68
N VAL A 194 7.25 -5.89 17.69
CA VAL A 194 5.84 -5.63 17.99
C VAL A 194 5.18 -4.94 16.81
N PHE A 195 5.81 -3.91 16.23
CA PHE A 195 5.35 -3.27 15.00
C PHE A 195 5.21 -4.28 13.85
N ARG A 196 6.19 -5.16 13.63
CA ARG A 196 6.13 -6.21 12.58
C ARG A 196 5.06 -7.27 12.83
N GLN A 197 4.90 -7.71 14.08
CA GLN A 197 3.88 -8.69 14.44
C GLN A 197 2.48 -8.10 14.27
N SER A 198 2.27 -6.87 14.70
CA SER A 198 1.03 -6.12 14.44
C SER A 198 0.79 -5.96 12.93
N ALA A 199 1.83 -5.69 12.14
CA ALA A 199 1.72 -5.59 10.68
C ALA A 199 1.37 -6.92 9.99
N THR A 200 1.86 -8.04 10.52
CA THR A 200 1.57 -9.37 9.97
C THR A 200 0.16 -9.83 10.35
N ALA A 201 -0.26 -9.57 11.60
CA ALA A 201 -1.58 -9.91 12.11
C ALA A 201 -2.73 -9.18 11.38
N VAL A 202 -2.49 -7.97 10.88
CA VAL A 202 -3.49 -7.24 10.07
C VAL A 202 -3.59 -7.80 8.64
N ARG A 203 -2.49 -8.28 8.05
CA ARG A 203 -2.52 -8.96 6.73
C ARG A 203 -3.31 -10.27 6.79
N GLU A 204 -3.18 -11.02 7.88
CA GLU A 204 -3.91 -12.27 8.10
C GLU A 204 -5.42 -12.03 8.27
N ARG A 205 -5.82 -10.93 8.93
CA ARG A 205 -7.24 -10.51 9.00
C ARG A 205 -7.82 -10.07 7.67
N ARG A 206 -7.06 -9.46 6.75
CA ARG A 206 -7.54 -9.13 5.39
C ARG A 206 -7.96 -10.36 4.59
N SER A 207 -7.26 -11.49 4.75
CA SER A 207 -7.62 -12.77 4.11
C SER A 207 -8.94 -13.33 4.65
N VAL A 208 -9.17 -13.28 5.96
CA VAL A 208 -10.34 -13.91 6.58
C VAL A 208 -11.59 -13.01 6.51
N GLN A 209 -11.42 -11.69 6.64
CA GLN A 209 -12.53 -10.74 6.70
C GLN A 209 -13.10 -10.42 5.30
N SER A 210 -12.26 -10.43 4.25
CA SER A 210 -12.73 -10.38 2.85
C SER A 210 -13.59 -11.60 2.50
N VAL A 211 -13.21 -12.79 2.98
CA VAL A 211 -13.98 -14.03 2.79
C VAL A 211 -15.27 -14.04 3.63
N HIS A 212 -15.27 -13.51 4.85
CA HIS A 212 -16.47 -13.43 5.69
C HIS A 212 -17.46 -12.34 5.27
N ASP A 213 -16.98 -11.21 4.76
CA ASP A 213 -17.84 -10.16 4.20
C ASP A 213 -18.31 -10.51 2.78
N PHE A 214 -17.57 -11.37 2.07
CA PHE A 214 -18.05 -12.06 0.86
C PHE A 214 -19.15 -13.06 1.22
N ALA A 215 -18.91 -13.97 2.17
CA ALA A 215 -19.90 -14.96 2.62
C ALA A 215 -21.19 -14.31 3.14
N ARG A 216 -21.10 -13.24 3.94
CA ARG A 216 -22.29 -12.51 4.44
C ARG A 216 -23.03 -11.72 3.38
N ARG A 217 -22.35 -11.19 2.37
CA ARG A 217 -23.03 -10.51 1.25
C ARG A 217 -23.66 -11.51 0.29
N VAL A 218 -23.08 -12.70 0.13
CA VAL A 218 -23.66 -13.81 -0.63
C VAL A 218 -24.86 -14.44 0.13
N GLU A 219 -24.82 -14.51 1.46
CA GLU A 219 -25.96 -14.96 2.29
C GLU A 219 -27.14 -13.96 2.32
N ALA A 220 -26.88 -12.67 2.09
CA ALA A 220 -27.89 -11.62 2.17
C ALA A 220 -28.68 -11.42 0.86
N VAL A 221 -28.28 -12.06 -0.24
CA VAL A 221 -28.96 -11.96 -1.53
C VAL A 221 -30.02 -13.06 -1.61
N GLY A 222 -31.29 -12.66 -1.48
CA GLY A 222 -32.43 -13.52 -1.78
C GLY A 222 -32.46 -13.93 -3.26
N PRO A 223 -33.11 -15.06 -3.60
CA PRO A 223 -33.08 -15.68 -4.93
C PRO A 223 -33.89 -14.95 -6.01
N ASP A 224 -34.01 -13.62 -5.94
CA ASP A 224 -34.77 -12.78 -6.88
C ASP A 224 -33.85 -12.06 -7.90
N GLU A 225 -34.40 -11.71 -9.06
CA GLU A 225 -33.68 -11.06 -10.18
C GLU A 225 -32.99 -9.74 -9.77
N ASP A 226 -33.59 -8.98 -8.86
CA ASP A 226 -33.04 -7.73 -8.35
C ASP A 226 -31.79 -7.95 -7.48
N GLY A 227 -31.77 -9.04 -6.70
CA GLY A 227 -30.64 -9.41 -5.86
C GLY A 227 -29.40 -9.80 -6.68
N THR A 228 -29.60 -10.46 -7.83
CA THR A 228 -28.51 -10.84 -8.72
C THR A 228 -27.87 -9.60 -9.37
N ARG A 229 -28.67 -8.60 -9.78
CA ARG A 229 -28.13 -7.32 -10.28
C ARG A 229 -27.39 -6.55 -9.20
N GLU A 230 -27.93 -6.52 -7.99
CA GLU A 230 -27.28 -5.85 -6.86
C GLU A 230 -25.94 -6.52 -6.50
N LEU A 231 -25.86 -7.85 -6.58
CA LEU A 231 -24.62 -8.59 -6.41
C LEU A 231 -23.57 -8.21 -7.46
N VAL A 232 -23.94 -8.21 -8.75
CA VAL A 232 -23.02 -7.84 -9.84
C VAL A 232 -22.51 -6.40 -9.68
N ARG A 233 -23.41 -5.49 -9.32
CA ARG A 233 -23.05 -4.10 -9.01
C ARG A 233 -22.11 -3.98 -7.81
N ALA A 234 -22.41 -4.69 -6.72
CA ALA A 234 -21.56 -4.72 -5.54
C ALA A 234 -20.17 -5.29 -5.83
N VAL A 235 -20.08 -6.30 -6.70
CA VAL A 235 -18.80 -6.86 -7.18
C VAL A 235 -18.04 -5.82 -8.01
N ARG A 236 -18.70 -5.10 -8.92
CA ARG A 236 -18.08 -4.02 -9.72
C ARG A 236 -17.51 -2.91 -8.84
N GLU A 237 -18.30 -2.44 -7.88
CA GLU A 237 -17.88 -1.40 -6.93
C GLU A 237 -16.75 -1.89 -6.00
N LEU A 238 -16.79 -3.14 -5.55
CA LEU A 238 -15.77 -3.73 -4.69
C LEU A 238 -14.42 -3.90 -5.40
N LEU A 239 -14.46 -4.29 -6.67
CA LEU A 239 -13.26 -4.55 -7.48
C LEU A 239 -12.80 -3.31 -8.27
N ASN A 240 -13.50 -2.18 -8.15
CA ASN A 240 -13.27 -0.96 -8.93
C ASN A 240 -13.11 -1.27 -10.43
N ALA A 241 -13.98 -2.14 -10.94
CA ALA A 241 -13.94 -2.63 -12.30
C ALA A 241 -14.81 -1.76 -13.21
N ASP A 242 -14.43 -1.63 -14.47
CA ASP A 242 -15.25 -0.92 -15.45
C ASP A 242 -16.48 -1.76 -15.83
N ARG A 243 -16.35 -3.10 -15.87
CA ARG A 243 -17.43 -4.01 -16.28
C ARG A 243 -17.41 -5.33 -15.50
N VAL A 244 -18.59 -5.82 -15.13
CA VAL A 244 -18.77 -7.14 -14.52
C VAL A 244 -19.93 -7.86 -15.21
N ALA A 245 -19.74 -9.15 -15.51
CA ALA A 245 -20.76 -10.01 -16.07
C ALA A 245 -20.86 -11.33 -15.32
N LEU A 246 -22.08 -11.71 -15.00
CA LEU A 246 -22.43 -12.94 -14.33
C LEU A 246 -23.32 -13.76 -15.25
N TRP A 247 -22.82 -14.91 -15.70
CA TRP A 247 -23.58 -15.91 -16.40
C TRP A 247 -24.03 -17.02 -15.43
N LEU A 248 -25.33 -17.31 -15.44
CA LEU A 248 -25.95 -18.37 -14.67
C LEU A 248 -26.53 -19.42 -15.63
N PRO A 249 -26.30 -20.72 -15.34
CA PRO A 249 -26.89 -21.80 -16.11
C PRO A 249 -28.42 -21.82 -15.92
N PRO A 250 -29.17 -22.46 -16.83
CA PRO A 250 -30.61 -22.62 -16.67
C PRO A 250 -30.92 -23.39 -15.38
N TYR A 251 -31.91 -22.91 -14.62
CA TYR A 251 -32.32 -23.56 -13.37
C TYR A 251 -33.84 -23.74 -13.35
N LEU A 252 -34.27 -24.99 -13.19
CA LEU A 252 -35.69 -25.38 -13.24
C LEU A 252 -36.36 -24.90 -14.54
N ASP A 253 -37.35 -24.00 -14.43
CA ASP A 253 -38.13 -23.46 -15.54
C ASP A 253 -37.53 -22.16 -16.12
N GLU A 254 -36.42 -21.67 -15.54
CA GLU A 254 -35.75 -20.45 -15.98
C GLU A 254 -34.60 -20.76 -16.96
N GLY A 255 -34.58 -20.06 -18.10
CA GLY A 255 -33.51 -20.17 -19.09
C GLY A 255 -32.16 -19.59 -18.59
N PRO A 256 -31.07 -19.76 -19.36
CA PRO A 256 -29.77 -19.21 -19.00
C PRO A 256 -29.84 -17.68 -18.87
N ARG A 257 -29.23 -17.14 -17.82
CA ARG A 257 -29.26 -15.70 -17.52
C ARG A 257 -27.86 -15.10 -17.61
N LEU A 258 -27.76 -13.97 -18.29
CA LEU A 258 -26.56 -13.14 -18.31
C LEU A 258 -26.90 -11.79 -17.68
N VAL A 259 -26.28 -11.49 -16.55
CA VAL A 259 -26.44 -10.22 -15.83
C VAL A 259 -25.16 -9.42 -15.98
N VAL A 260 -25.27 -8.18 -16.45
CA VAL A 260 -24.12 -7.31 -16.74
C VAL A 260 -24.31 -5.99 -16.03
N ASP A 261 -23.24 -5.49 -15.39
CA ASP A 261 -23.16 -4.12 -14.89
C ASP A 261 -21.90 -3.43 -15.43
N ARG A 262 -22.02 -2.14 -15.80
CA ARG A 262 -20.95 -1.38 -16.45
C ARG A 262 -20.92 0.08 -15.99
N ALA A 263 -19.73 0.68 -15.98
CA ALA A 263 -19.54 2.11 -15.82
C ALA A 263 -19.66 2.84 -17.19
N GLY A 264 -20.75 3.59 -17.43
CA GLY A 264 -20.91 4.43 -18.62
C GLY A 264 -21.94 3.96 -19.66
N ASP A 265 -21.98 4.64 -20.80
CA ASP A 265 -23.10 4.63 -21.77
C ASP A 265 -23.11 3.42 -22.74
N GLU A 266 -24.27 3.21 -23.37
CA GLU A 266 -24.70 2.01 -24.10
C GLU A 266 -23.90 1.64 -25.36
N GLY A 267 -22.71 1.04 -25.20
CA GLY A 267 -22.02 0.30 -26.26
C GLY A 267 -22.49 -1.15 -26.42
N ASP A 268 -22.18 -1.79 -27.56
CA ASP A 268 -22.44 -3.21 -27.80
C ASP A 268 -21.69 -4.09 -26.79
N TRP A 269 -22.41 -4.95 -26.08
CA TRP A 269 -21.86 -5.87 -25.10
C TRP A 269 -21.35 -7.14 -25.77
N TYR A 270 -20.10 -7.53 -25.49
CA TYR A 270 -19.58 -8.81 -25.93
C TYR A 270 -20.21 -9.95 -25.13
N ALA A 271 -21.08 -10.74 -25.77
CA ALA A 271 -21.79 -11.87 -25.16
C ALA A 271 -20.89 -13.07 -24.79
N GLY A 272 -19.56 -12.93 -24.85
CA GLY A 272 -18.57 -13.97 -24.54
C GLY A 272 -18.84 -14.77 -23.25
N PRO A 273 -19.22 -14.15 -22.12
CA PRO A 273 -19.53 -14.89 -20.89
C PRO A 273 -20.69 -15.89 -21.04
N SER A 274 -21.59 -15.69 -22.01
CA SER A 274 -22.67 -16.64 -22.34
C SER A 274 -22.31 -17.67 -23.41
N ASP A 275 -21.21 -17.48 -24.12
CA ASP A 275 -20.69 -18.40 -25.14
C ASP A 275 -19.88 -19.52 -24.46
N PRO A 276 -20.27 -20.81 -24.60
CA PRO A 276 -19.51 -21.92 -24.03
C PRO A 276 -18.10 -22.06 -24.61
N ASP A 277 -17.86 -21.57 -25.84
CA ASP A 277 -16.58 -21.67 -26.53
C ASP A 277 -15.64 -20.49 -26.26
N ASP A 278 -16.08 -19.51 -25.45
CA ASP A 278 -15.20 -18.42 -25.05
C ASP A 278 -13.98 -18.95 -24.26
N LEU A 279 -12.80 -18.46 -24.63
CA LEU A 279 -11.53 -18.92 -24.06
C LEU A 279 -11.47 -18.74 -22.53
N VAL A 280 -11.90 -17.59 -22.02
CA VAL A 280 -11.80 -17.26 -20.59
C VAL A 280 -12.77 -18.12 -19.79
N ARG A 281 -13.98 -18.30 -20.31
CA ARG A 281 -14.98 -19.17 -19.70
C ARG A 281 -14.54 -20.64 -19.68
N ARG A 282 -14.02 -21.16 -20.80
CA ARG A 282 -13.53 -22.55 -20.87
C ARG A 282 -12.42 -22.82 -19.88
N LEU A 283 -11.45 -21.90 -19.76
CA LEU A 283 -10.35 -22.03 -18.80
C LEU A 283 -10.85 -21.96 -17.35
N ALA A 284 -11.87 -21.14 -17.07
CA ALA A 284 -12.41 -20.98 -15.72
C ALA A 284 -13.29 -22.16 -15.28
N VAL A 285 -14.08 -22.74 -16.19
CA VAL A 285 -15.12 -23.75 -15.91
C VAL A 285 -14.65 -25.19 -16.25
N ASP A 286 -13.39 -25.37 -16.67
CA ASP A 286 -12.83 -26.68 -16.99
C ASP A 286 -13.01 -27.70 -15.84
N GLN A 287 -13.43 -28.92 -16.15
CA GLN A 287 -13.73 -29.94 -15.14
C GLN A 287 -12.46 -30.52 -14.49
N ASP A 288 -11.34 -30.55 -15.24
CA ASP A 288 -10.10 -31.16 -14.76
C ASP A 288 -9.16 -30.15 -14.10
N ASN A 289 -9.21 -28.87 -14.50
CA ASN A 289 -8.26 -27.84 -14.07
C ASN A 289 -8.89 -26.44 -13.86
N GLY A 290 -10.21 -26.37 -13.72
CA GLY A 290 -10.96 -25.13 -13.56
C GLY A 290 -10.63 -24.37 -12.28
N GLY A 291 -10.64 -23.05 -12.38
CA GLY A 291 -10.29 -22.13 -11.30
C GLY A 291 -10.30 -20.68 -11.76
N PRO A 292 -9.99 -19.72 -10.87
CA PRO A 292 -9.91 -18.31 -11.25
C PRO A 292 -8.78 -18.09 -12.26
N VAL A 293 -9.10 -17.45 -13.38
CA VAL A 293 -8.19 -17.13 -14.49
C VAL A 293 -8.02 -15.62 -14.56
N LEU A 294 -6.76 -15.15 -14.60
CA LEU A 294 -6.43 -13.75 -14.80
C LEU A 294 -5.61 -13.58 -16.08
N LEU A 295 -6.19 -12.93 -17.09
CA LEU A 295 -5.51 -12.55 -18.31
C LEU A 295 -5.10 -11.08 -18.26
N ARG A 296 -3.89 -10.80 -18.74
CA ARG A 296 -3.34 -9.43 -18.82
C ARG A 296 -2.69 -9.22 -20.18
N ALA A 297 -3.01 -8.11 -20.85
CA ALA A 297 -2.51 -7.81 -22.19
C ALA A 297 -0.97 -7.89 -22.29
N ALA A 298 -0.26 -7.49 -21.24
CA ALA A 298 1.20 -7.50 -21.19
C ALA A 298 1.84 -8.91 -21.22
N LYS A 299 1.10 -9.95 -20.81
CA LYS A 299 1.57 -11.33 -20.73
C LYS A 299 0.79 -12.29 -21.64
N ALA A 300 -0.22 -11.79 -22.35
CA ALA A 300 -1.13 -12.59 -23.13
C ALA A 300 -0.47 -13.17 -24.40
N ASN A 301 -0.80 -14.43 -24.68
CA ASN A 301 -0.53 -15.11 -25.95
C ASN A 301 -1.44 -14.57 -27.07
N ALA A 302 -1.25 -15.04 -28.31
CA ALA A 302 -2.01 -14.53 -29.46
C ALA A 302 -3.54 -14.71 -29.30
N GLU A 303 -3.98 -15.88 -28.85
CA GLU A 303 -5.40 -16.18 -28.59
C GLU A 303 -5.97 -15.39 -27.41
N GLU A 304 -5.20 -15.23 -26.33
CA GLU A 304 -5.61 -14.46 -25.14
C GLU A 304 -5.72 -12.95 -25.46
N ARG A 305 -4.84 -12.41 -26.31
CA ARG A 305 -4.95 -11.02 -26.78
C ARG A 305 -6.19 -10.81 -27.62
N GLU A 306 -6.55 -11.78 -28.46
CA GLU A 306 -7.79 -11.70 -29.23
C GLU A 306 -9.01 -11.71 -28.31
N ALA A 307 -9.02 -12.56 -27.28
CA ALA A 307 -10.08 -12.60 -26.27
C ALA A 307 -10.20 -11.28 -25.48
N LEU A 308 -9.08 -10.64 -25.14
CA LEU A 308 -9.03 -9.31 -24.50
C LEU A 308 -9.51 -8.19 -25.45
N GLN A 309 -9.11 -8.23 -26.72
CA GLN A 309 -9.53 -7.26 -27.74
C GLN A 309 -11.03 -7.29 -27.99
N ARG A 310 -11.65 -8.48 -28.06
CA ARG A 310 -13.12 -8.61 -28.20
C ARG A 310 -13.89 -7.99 -27.03
N ARG A 311 -13.28 -7.94 -25.85
CA ARG A 311 -13.83 -7.31 -24.63
C ARG A 311 -13.49 -5.83 -24.50
N ALA A 312 -12.59 -5.33 -25.35
CA ALA A 312 -11.99 -4.00 -25.24
C ALA A 312 -11.39 -3.74 -23.84
N ALA A 313 -10.79 -4.76 -23.23
CA ALA A 313 -10.20 -4.73 -21.89
C ALA A 313 -8.69 -5.00 -21.95
N GLN A 314 -7.91 -4.47 -21.01
CA GLN A 314 -6.49 -4.80 -20.85
C GLN A 314 -6.27 -5.96 -19.87
N GLU A 315 -7.15 -6.10 -18.87
CA GLU A 315 -7.14 -7.20 -17.90
C GLU A 315 -8.54 -7.80 -17.75
N VAL A 316 -8.61 -9.13 -17.66
CA VAL A 316 -9.86 -9.88 -17.43
C VAL A 316 -9.64 -10.94 -16.37
N LEU A 317 -10.50 -10.94 -15.36
CA LEU A 317 -10.59 -11.97 -14.34
C LEU A 317 -11.86 -12.80 -14.58
N GLY A 318 -11.69 -14.08 -14.90
CA GLY A 318 -12.79 -15.05 -14.99
C GLY A 318 -12.77 -16.01 -13.81
N ALA A 319 -13.93 -16.30 -13.22
CA ALA A 319 -14.04 -17.25 -12.11
C ALA A 319 -15.30 -18.12 -12.25
N PRO A 320 -15.20 -19.44 -11.97
CA PRO A 320 -16.38 -20.29 -11.92
C PRO A 320 -17.20 -19.96 -10.66
N ILE A 321 -18.52 -19.96 -10.80
CA ILE A 321 -19.45 -19.91 -9.68
C ILE A 321 -20.17 -21.24 -9.61
N VAL A 322 -20.16 -21.89 -8.45
CA VAL A 322 -20.91 -23.14 -8.27
C VAL A 322 -22.28 -22.78 -7.72
N THR A 323 -23.32 -23.12 -8.46
CA THR A 323 -24.70 -22.97 -7.97
C THR A 323 -25.00 -24.05 -6.92
N ALA A 324 -26.03 -23.85 -6.09
CA ALA A 324 -26.45 -24.84 -5.11
C ALA A 324 -26.85 -26.20 -5.74
N ALA A 325 -27.16 -26.20 -7.04
CA ALA A 325 -27.46 -27.39 -7.83
C ALA A 325 -26.23 -28.15 -8.34
N GLY A 326 -25.02 -27.63 -8.08
CA GLY A 326 -23.77 -28.22 -8.55
C GLY A 326 -23.43 -27.89 -10.01
N GLU A 327 -24.21 -27.03 -10.66
CA GLU A 327 -23.92 -26.54 -12.01
C GLU A 327 -23.03 -25.30 -11.96
N TYR A 328 -22.08 -25.21 -12.91
CA TYR A 328 -21.13 -24.12 -12.99
C TYR A 328 -21.72 -22.91 -13.72
N GLY A 329 -21.94 -21.82 -13.00
CA GLY A 329 -22.00 -20.47 -13.54
C GLY A 329 -20.61 -19.86 -13.75
N TYR A 330 -20.56 -18.65 -14.29
CA TYR A 330 -19.33 -17.97 -14.65
C TYR A 330 -19.42 -16.48 -14.35
N LEU A 331 -18.42 -15.94 -13.66
CA LEU A 331 -18.28 -14.52 -13.37
C LEU A 331 -17.06 -13.98 -14.11
N GLU A 332 -17.24 -12.86 -14.81
CA GLU A 332 -16.18 -12.15 -15.51
C GLU A 332 -16.11 -10.71 -15.02
N VAL A 333 -14.90 -10.23 -14.80
CA VAL A 333 -14.60 -8.86 -14.37
C VAL A 333 -13.55 -8.28 -15.31
N CYS A 334 -13.84 -7.14 -15.93
CA CYS A 334 -12.94 -6.44 -16.84
C CYS A 334 -12.56 -5.07 -16.28
N ASP A 335 -11.34 -4.65 -16.59
CA ASP A 335 -10.87 -3.27 -16.40
C ASP A 335 -11.34 -2.31 -17.51
#